data_AF-A0A497AAR3-F1
#
_entry.id   AF-A0A497AAR3-F1
#
_cell.length_a   1.000
_cell.length_b   1.000
_cell.length_c   1.000
_cell.angle_alpha   90.00
_cell.angle_beta   90.00
_cell.angle_gamma   90.00
#
_symmetry.space_group_name_H-M   'P 1'
#
loop_
_entity.id
_entity.type
_entity.pdbx_description
1 polymer ?
#
loop_
_entity_poly.entity_id
_entity_poly.type
_entity_poly.pdbx_seq_one_letter_code
_entity_poly.pdbx_strand_id
1 'polypeptide(L)'
;MITCVEWTSDARTDRFVLYFDKKLFKMGYAWAFPYVLDKALIGFGELSSEFPSRKDEIRDESFKELGSRLHGRVYPVDFYGGFVVKSPSSSKDVVLHDRMSRRILYTGTAAGFIDPTTGGGILYAVLSGKAVAESVSRSPRLTALKYKLKTMKLRTAIDVSARVRKLIESSDNDRLFELLEDAACMYRGRVDAISAIKFVSKWLHL
;
A
#
# COMPACT_ATOMS: atom_id res chain seq x y z
N MET A 1 -11.06 3.08 7.32
CA MET A 1 -9.74 3.69 7.53
C MET A 1 -8.84 2.59 8.04
N ILE A 2 -7.55 2.63 7.71
CA ILE A 2 -6.58 1.67 8.26
C ILE A 2 -5.74 2.46 9.27
N THR A 3 -5.60 1.93 10.48
CA THR A 3 -4.68 2.45 11.49
C THR A 3 -3.39 1.65 11.37
N CYS A 4 -2.27 2.36 11.23
CA CYS A 4 -0.95 1.75 11.18
C CYS A 4 -0.17 2.12 12.42
N VAL A 5 0.60 1.17 12.92
CA VAL A 5 1.58 1.40 13.97
C VAL A 5 2.89 0.77 13.59
N GLU A 6 3.97 1.50 13.83
CA GLU A 6 5.32 1.13 13.51
C GLU A 6 6.27 1.38 14.66
N TRP A 7 7.33 0.57 14.68
CA TRP A 7 8.42 0.65 15.61
C TRP A 7 9.74 0.47 14.92
N THR A 8 10.74 1.19 15.40
CA THR A 8 12.14 0.90 15.09
C THR A 8 12.60 -0.28 15.95
N SER A 9 13.41 -1.16 15.36
CA SER A 9 13.96 -2.34 16.02
C SER A 9 15.39 -2.59 15.55
N ASP A 10 16.26 -3.05 16.46
CA ASP A 10 17.62 -3.50 16.16
C ASP A 10 17.62 -4.92 15.56
N ALA A 11 16.82 -5.07 14.51
CA ALA A 11 16.72 -6.28 13.72
C ALA A 11 17.36 -6.04 12.35
N ARG A 12 18.16 -7.01 11.93
CA ARG A 12 18.86 -7.05 10.66
C ARG A 12 18.09 -7.91 9.66
N THR A 13 17.84 -7.34 8.49
CA THR A 13 17.32 -8.03 7.31
C THR A 13 17.82 -7.32 6.05
N ASP A 14 18.03 -8.07 4.98
CA ASP A 14 18.30 -7.57 3.63
C ASP A 14 17.04 -7.59 2.74
N ARG A 15 15.89 -7.97 3.33
CA ARG A 15 14.62 -8.17 2.63
C ARG A 15 13.49 -7.40 3.29
N PHE A 16 12.58 -6.92 2.45
CA PHE A 16 11.25 -6.50 2.87
C PHE A 16 10.44 -7.76 3.21
N VAL A 17 9.97 -7.86 4.46
CA VAL A 17 9.11 -8.95 4.90
C VAL A 17 7.70 -8.42 5.05
N LEU A 18 6.74 -9.15 4.49
CA LEU A 18 5.31 -8.94 4.69
C LEU A 18 4.73 -10.20 5.31
N TYR A 19 3.92 -10.04 6.34
CA TYR A 19 3.25 -11.14 7.03
C TYR A 19 1.73 -10.99 6.93
N PHE A 20 1.10 -11.97 6.29
CA PHE A 20 -0.33 -12.05 6.11
C PHE A 20 -0.88 -13.22 6.94
N ASP A 21 -1.92 -12.94 7.72
CA ASP A 21 -2.68 -13.97 8.43
C ASP A 21 -4.12 -13.49 8.63
N LYS A 22 -5.10 -14.18 8.04
CA LYS A 22 -6.53 -13.87 8.13
C LYS A 22 -7.14 -14.10 9.50
N LYS A 23 -6.48 -14.86 10.37
CA LYS A 23 -6.90 -15.03 11.77
C LYS A 23 -6.49 -13.81 12.60
N LEU A 24 -5.30 -13.28 12.33
CA LEU A 24 -4.79 -12.10 13.00
C LEU A 24 -5.41 -10.82 12.42
N PHE A 25 -5.37 -10.68 11.10
CA PHE A 25 -5.79 -9.51 10.35
C PHE A 25 -7.11 -9.72 9.59
N LYS A 26 -8.04 -8.77 9.70
CA LYS A 26 -9.27 -8.74 8.88
C LYS A 26 -8.96 -8.21 7.49
N MET A 27 -8.30 -7.06 7.40
CA MET A 27 -7.93 -6.42 6.12
C MET A 27 -6.48 -5.94 6.08
N GLY A 28 -5.72 -6.25 7.13
CA GLY A 28 -4.36 -5.81 7.36
C GLY A 28 -3.27 -6.79 6.98
N TYR A 29 -2.04 -6.38 7.31
CA TYR A 29 -0.85 -7.21 7.33
C TYR A 29 0.22 -6.54 8.20
N ALA A 30 1.24 -7.30 8.60
CA ALA A 30 2.44 -6.77 9.26
C ALA A 30 3.62 -6.70 8.30
N TRP A 31 4.58 -5.82 8.60
CA TRP A 31 5.80 -5.65 7.81
C TRP A 31 7.04 -5.55 8.68
N ALA A 32 8.18 -5.89 8.08
CA ALA A 32 9.50 -5.52 8.54
C ALA A 32 10.33 -5.01 7.36
N PHE A 33 10.67 -3.72 7.38
CA PHE A 33 11.39 -3.05 6.31
C PHE A 33 12.77 -2.59 6.80
N PRO A 34 13.86 -3.08 6.20
CA PRO A 34 15.19 -2.57 6.55
C PRO A 34 15.32 -1.12 6.07
N TYR A 35 15.89 -0.27 6.91
CA TYR A 35 16.18 1.12 6.52
C TYR A 35 17.63 1.54 6.80
N VAL A 36 18.34 0.80 7.66
CA VAL A 36 19.81 0.83 7.83
C VAL A 36 20.32 -0.58 8.14
N LEU A 37 21.64 -0.80 8.09
CA LEU A 37 22.28 -2.13 8.11
C LEU A 37 21.78 -3.05 9.24
N ASP A 38 21.54 -2.50 10.43
CA ASP A 38 21.16 -3.26 11.63
C ASP A 38 19.84 -2.75 12.25
N LYS A 39 18.99 -2.08 11.46
CA LYS A 39 17.66 -1.68 11.92
C LYS A 39 16.57 -1.92 10.89
N ALA A 40 15.41 -2.32 11.40
CA ALA A 40 14.19 -2.47 10.64
C ALA A 40 13.08 -1.61 11.24
N LEU A 41 12.21 -1.12 10.37
CA LEU A 41 10.91 -0.57 10.71
C LEU A 41 9.91 -1.73 10.69
N ILE A 42 9.40 -2.10 11.86
CA ILE A 42 8.47 -3.19 12.04
C ILE A 42 7.12 -2.58 12.36
N GLY A 43 6.06 -3.01 11.67
CA GLY A 43 4.74 -2.45 11.92
C GLY A 43 3.63 -3.34 11.42
N PHE A 44 2.41 -2.87 11.64
CA PHE A 44 1.23 -3.47 11.05
C PHE A 44 0.17 -2.42 10.82
N GLY A 45 -0.75 -2.74 9.91
CA GLY A 45 -1.90 -1.92 9.60
C GLY A 45 -3.15 -2.76 9.66
N GLU A 46 -4.20 -2.28 10.31
CA GLU A 46 -5.50 -2.96 10.38
C GLU A 46 -6.65 -1.94 10.31
N LEU A 47 -7.86 -2.41 9.97
CA LEU A 47 -9.10 -1.67 10.13
C LEU A 47 -9.16 -0.93 11.45
N SER A 48 -9.37 0.38 11.38
CA SER A 48 -9.50 1.23 12.56
C SER A 48 -10.64 0.80 13.50
N SER A 49 -11.65 0.08 13.00
CA SER A 49 -12.73 -0.48 13.83
C SER A 49 -12.28 -1.63 14.72
N GLU A 50 -11.29 -2.40 14.30
CA GLU A 50 -10.74 -3.55 15.05
C GLU A 50 -9.62 -3.12 16.01
N PHE A 51 -9.03 -1.96 15.76
CA PHE A 51 -7.83 -1.51 16.44
C PHE A 51 -7.98 -1.34 17.96
N PRO A 52 -9.04 -0.71 18.51
CA PRO A 52 -9.14 -0.45 19.95
C PRO A 52 -9.14 -1.72 20.83
N SER A 53 -9.68 -2.83 20.33
CA SER A 53 -9.83 -4.08 21.07
C SER A 53 -8.69 -5.07 20.87
N ARG A 54 -7.96 -5.00 19.74
CA ARG A 54 -6.99 -6.04 19.35
C ARG A 54 -5.56 -5.54 19.12
N LYS A 55 -5.27 -4.25 19.29
CA LYS A 55 -3.94 -3.68 18.97
C LYS A 55 -2.77 -4.41 19.64
N ASP A 56 -2.91 -4.84 20.89
CA ASP A 56 -1.82 -5.45 21.65
C ASP A 56 -1.61 -6.89 21.24
N GLU A 57 -2.70 -7.65 21.03
CA GLU A 57 -2.68 -9.00 20.43
C GLU A 57 -2.00 -8.98 19.06
N ILE A 58 -2.43 -8.08 18.18
CA ILE A 58 -1.88 -7.95 16.82
C ILE A 58 -0.41 -7.56 16.88
N ARG A 59 -0.02 -6.63 17.75
CA ARG A 59 1.38 -6.27 17.95
C ARG A 59 2.21 -7.48 18.37
N ASP A 60 1.80 -8.16 19.44
CA ASP A 60 2.61 -9.19 20.06
C ASP A 60 2.79 -10.40 19.14
N GLU A 61 1.73 -10.84 18.46
CA GLU A 61 1.82 -11.92 17.47
C GLU A 61 2.63 -11.49 16.23
N SER A 62 2.48 -10.25 15.76
CA SER A 62 3.29 -9.75 14.64
C SER A 62 4.77 -9.70 14.98
N PHE A 63 5.11 -9.23 16.19
CA PHE A 63 6.49 -9.16 16.67
C PHE A 63 7.11 -10.54 16.83
N LYS A 64 6.34 -11.49 17.36
CA LYS A 64 6.76 -12.88 17.50
C LYS A 64 7.03 -13.52 16.14
N GLU A 65 6.10 -13.43 15.21
CA GLU A 65 6.22 -14.06 13.90
C GLU A 65 7.34 -13.40 13.08
N LEU A 66 7.35 -12.07 12.96
CA LEU A 66 8.41 -11.36 12.23
C LEU A 66 9.76 -11.56 12.91
N GLY A 67 9.84 -11.50 14.23
CA GLY A 67 11.07 -11.70 14.98
C GLY A 67 11.69 -13.08 14.80
N SER A 68 10.88 -14.12 14.61
CA SER A 68 11.39 -15.47 14.29
C SER A 68 12.08 -15.54 12.92
N ARG A 69 11.79 -14.60 12.01
CA ARG A 69 12.31 -14.54 10.64
C ARG A 69 13.40 -13.50 10.43
N LEU A 70 13.68 -12.69 11.45
CA LEU A 70 14.68 -11.61 11.42
C LEU A 70 15.89 -11.99 12.27
N HIS A 71 17.07 -11.48 11.91
CA HIS A 71 18.26 -11.65 12.75
C HIS A 71 18.36 -10.51 13.76
N GLY A 72 18.61 -10.80 15.04
CA GLY A 72 18.76 -9.78 16.07
C GLY A 72 17.55 -9.69 17.01
N ARG A 73 17.42 -8.57 17.74
CA ARG A 73 16.35 -8.41 18.73
C ARG A 73 15.21 -7.58 18.13
N VAL A 74 14.04 -8.20 18.07
CA VAL A 74 12.79 -7.50 17.76
C VAL A 74 12.17 -6.95 19.03
N TYR A 75 12.30 -5.65 19.23
CA TYR A 75 11.69 -4.92 20.34
C TYR A 75 11.40 -3.49 19.92
N PRO A 76 10.37 -2.86 20.51
CA PRO A 76 10.01 -1.49 20.16
C PRO A 76 11.03 -0.51 20.75
N VAL A 77 11.74 0.24 19.89
CA VAL A 77 12.64 1.32 20.31
C VAL A 77 11.90 2.66 20.34
N ASP A 78 11.22 3.01 19.24
CA ASP A 78 10.35 4.19 19.13
C ASP A 78 8.96 3.78 18.62
N PHE A 79 7.91 4.54 18.96
CA PHE A 79 6.55 4.30 18.47
C PHE A 79 6.13 5.40 17.49
N TYR A 80 5.63 4.99 16.33
CA TYR A 80 5.00 5.88 15.35
C TYR A 80 3.61 5.34 15.02
N GLY A 81 2.57 6.16 15.26
CA GLY A 81 1.19 5.84 14.89
C GLY A 81 0.71 6.73 13.75
N GLY A 82 -0.06 6.17 12.82
CA GLY A 82 -0.59 6.91 11.69
C GLY A 82 -1.91 6.35 11.15
N PHE A 83 -2.57 7.15 10.32
CA PHE A 83 -3.77 6.72 9.60
C PHE A 83 -3.46 6.63 8.12
N VAL A 84 -3.73 5.47 7.53
CA VAL A 84 -3.85 5.35 6.08
C VAL A 84 -5.30 5.66 5.72
N VAL A 85 -5.46 6.72 4.91
CA VAL A 85 -6.75 7.14 4.37
C VAL A 85 -7.42 5.94 3.70
N LYS A 86 -8.75 5.83 3.81
CA LYS A 86 -9.51 4.73 3.19
C LYS A 86 -9.06 4.55 1.74
N SER A 87 -8.44 3.41 1.43
CA SER A 87 -8.01 3.14 0.05
C SER A 87 -9.22 3.12 -0.88
N PRO A 88 -9.07 3.61 -2.12
CA PRO A 88 -10.17 3.65 -3.07
C PRO A 88 -10.66 2.24 -3.39
N SER A 89 -11.97 2.10 -3.61
CA SER A 89 -12.60 0.86 -4.06
C SER A 89 -12.60 0.74 -5.59
N SER A 90 -12.33 1.85 -6.28
CA SER A 90 -12.09 1.94 -7.73
C SER A 90 -11.49 3.30 -8.09
N SER A 91 -11.07 3.47 -9.34
CA SER A 91 -10.64 4.74 -9.89
C SER A 91 -11.71 5.83 -9.90
N LYS A 92 -12.99 5.48 -9.70
CA LYS A 92 -14.09 6.46 -9.57
C LYS A 92 -14.02 7.23 -8.25
N ASP A 93 -13.36 6.67 -7.23
CA ASP A 93 -13.15 7.32 -5.94
C ASP A 93 -12.00 8.33 -6.01
N VAL A 94 -11.24 8.35 -7.10
CA VAL A 94 -10.14 9.30 -7.31
C VAL A 94 -10.69 10.64 -7.78
N VAL A 95 -10.54 11.67 -6.93
CA VAL A 95 -11.01 13.03 -7.23
C VAL A 95 -9.84 13.86 -7.74
N LEU A 96 -9.85 14.19 -9.03
CA LEU A 96 -8.72 14.89 -9.67
C LEU A 96 -8.75 16.41 -9.48
N HIS A 97 -9.94 17.00 -9.35
CA HIS A 97 -10.10 18.44 -9.27
C HIS A 97 -11.45 18.81 -8.67
N ASP A 98 -11.61 20.05 -8.23
CA ASP A 98 -12.91 20.58 -7.81
C ASP A 98 -13.93 20.55 -8.97
N ARG A 99 -15.19 20.22 -8.69
CA ARG A 99 -16.22 20.03 -9.72
C ARG A 99 -16.68 21.33 -10.37
N MET A 100 -16.57 22.46 -9.66
CA MET A 100 -17.13 23.75 -10.09
C MET A 100 -16.21 24.47 -11.06
N SER A 101 -15.00 24.81 -10.60
CA SER A 101 -14.07 25.69 -11.31
C SER A 101 -12.97 24.95 -12.07
N ARG A 102 -12.61 23.74 -11.61
CA ARG A 102 -11.45 22.97 -12.08
C ARG A 102 -10.12 23.73 -11.95
N ARG A 103 -10.05 24.64 -10.99
CA ARG A 103 -8.87 25.45 -10.69
C ARG A 103 -8.07 24.87 -9.52
N ILE A 104 -8.70 24.02 -8.71
CA ILE A 104 -8.06 23.26 -7.64
C ILE A 104 -7.85 21.85 -8.15
N LEU A 105 -6.61 21.40 -8.17
CA LEU A 105 -6.21 20.04 -8.55
C LEU A 105 -5.78 19.30 -7.29
N TYR A 106 -6.26 18.07 -7.12
CA TYR A 106 -5.83 17.20 -6.02
C TYR A 106 -4.80 16.19 -6.53
N THR A 107 -3.87 15.82 -5.66
CA THR A 107 -2.81 14.83 -5.94
C THR A 107 -2.55 13.98 -4.70
N GLY A 108 -1.85 12.85 -4.87
CA GLY A 108 -1.52 11.93 -3.78
C GLY A 108 -2.75 11.45 -3.01
N THR A 109 -2.57 11.30 -1.71
CA THR A 109 -3.62 10.81 -0.80
C THR A 109 -4.86 11.71 -0.79
N ALA A 110 -4.71 13.02 -0.97
CA ALA A 110 -5.82 13.97 -1.05
C ALA A 110 -6.74 13.72 -2.27
N ALA A 111 -6.19 13.18 -3.36
CA ALA A 111 -6.96 12.76 -4.53
C ALA A 111 -7.44 11.30 -4.47
N GLY A 112 -7.06 10.54 -3.45
CA GLY A 112 -7.31 9.09 -3.38
C GLY A 112 -6.29 8.26 -4.19
N PHE A 113 -5.14 8.81 -4.57
CA PHE A 113 -4.06 8.06 -5.23
C PHE A 113 -3.28 7.23 -4.21
N ILE A 114 -3.85 6.09 -3.82
CA ILE A 114 -3.30 5.08 -2.91
C ILE A 114 -3.57 3.71 -3.54
N ASP A 115 -2.59 2.80 -3.48
CA ASP A 115 -2.75 1.41 -3.90
C ASP A 115 -3.75 0.66 -2.98
N PRO A 116 -4.89 0.17 -3.49
CA PRO A 116 -5.86 -0.55 -2.65
C PRO A 116 -5.35 -1.81 -1.97
N THR A 117 -4.42 -2.53 -2.59
CA THR A 117 -3.91 -3.82 -2.09
C THR A 117 -2.85 -3.61 -1.01
N THR A 118 -1.93 -2.68 -1.23
CA THR A 118 -0.75 -2.49 -0.38
C THR A 118 -0.81 -1.26 0.51
N GLY A 119 -1.81 -0.38 0.33
CA GLY A 119 -1.85 0.90 1.06
C GLY A 119 -0.73 1.88 0.67
N GLY A 120 0.13 1.53 -0.29
CA GLY A 120 1.24 2.37 -0.73
C GLY A 120 0.76 3.64 -1.45
N GLY A 121 1.16 4.80 -0.94
CA GLY A 121 0.77 6.11 -1.49
C GLY A 121 1.91 6.97 -2.02
N ILE A 122 3.16 6.72 -1.62
CA ILE A 122 4.30 7.62 -1.90
C ILE A 122 4.55 7.75 -3.42
N LEU A 123 4.70 6.62 -4.12
CA LEU A 123 4.94 6.63 -5.57
C LEU A 123 3.77 7.26 -6.34
N TYR A 124 2.55 6.95 -5.93
CA TYR A 124 1.33 7.52 -6.48
C TYR A 124 1.24 9.04 -6.26
N ALA A 125 1.67 9.54 -5.10
CA ALA A 125 1.76 10.97 -4.81
C ALA A 125 2.77 11.68 -5.69
N VAL A 126 3.98 11.13 -5.84
CA VAL A 126 5.01 11.70 -6.72
C VAL A 126 4.54 11.73 -8.18
N LEU A 127 4.00 10.62 -8.69
CA LEU A 127 3.58 10.51 -10.09
C LEU A 127 2.36 11.39 -10.41
N SER A 128 1.38 11.45 -9.51
CA SER A 128 0.23 12.32 -9.70
C SER A 128 0.62 13.81 -9.57
N GLY A 129 1.56 14.16 -8.68
CA GLY A 129 2.06 15.52 -8.53
C GLY A 129 2.81 15.98 -9.79
N LYS A 130 3.67 15.12 -10.34
CA LYS A 130 4.30 15.34 -11.65
C LYS A 130 3.25 15.52 -12.75
N ALA A 131 2.22 14.68 -12.79
CA ALA A 131 1.16 14.79 -13.78
C ALA A 131 0.37 16.11 -13.67
N VAL A 132 0.16 16.63 -12.45
CA VAL A 132 -0.40 17.98 -12.23
C VAL A 132 0.50 19.04 -12.85
N ALA A 133 1.79 19.05 -12.49
CA ALA A 133 2.75 20.05 -12.95
C ALA A 133 2.81 20.12 -14.49
N GLU A 134 2.84 18.96 -15.15
CA GLU A 134 2.88 18.87 -16.62
C GLU A 134 1.53 19.18 -17.31
N SER A 135 0.44 19.29 -16.55
CA SER A 135 -0.89 19.58 -17.08
C SER A 135 -1.27 21.05 -17.04
N VAL A 136 -0.57 21.86 -16.23
CA VAL A 136 -0.89 23.27 -16.01
C VAL A 136 -0.91 24.02 -17.34
N SER A 137 -2.01 24.75 -17.55
CA SER A 137 -2.24 25.59 -18.71
C SER A 137 -3.10 26.78 -18.33
N ARG A 138 -3.18 27.79 -19.22
CA ARG A 138 -4.04 28.97 -19.02
C ARG A 138 -5.53 28.63 -18.96
N SER A 139 -5.95 27.47 -19.48
CA SER A 139 -7.34 27.03 -19.47
C SER A 139 -7.56 25.96 -18.39
N PRO A 140 -8.35 26.23 -17.32
CA PRO A 140 -8.65 25.24 -16.29
C PRO A 140 -9.25 23.95 -16.85
N ARG A 141 -10.10 24.05 -17.89
CA ARG A 141 -10.69 22.87 -18.56
C ARG A 141 -9.63 22.02 -19.26
N LEU A 142 -8.70 22.66 -19.97
CA LEU A 142 -7.61 21.96 -20.65
C LEU A 142 -6.65 21.33 -19.64
N THR A 143 -6.35 22.03 -18.55
CA THR A 143 -5.54 21.52 -17.44
C THR A 143 -6.16 20.25 -16.85
N ALA A 144 -7.45 20.28 -16.52
CA ALA A 144 -8.17 19.12 -15.98
C ALA A 144 -8.18 17.93 -16.96
N LEU A 145 -8.38 18.19 -18.26
CA LEU A 145 -8.36 17.15 -19.29
C LEU A 145 -6.97 16.51 -19.40
N LYS A 146 -5.90 17.32 -19.48
CA LYS A 146 -4.51 16.84 -19.52
C LYS A 146 -4.17 16.00 -18.29
N TYR A 147 -4.59 16.45 -17.10
CA TYR A 147 -4.33 15.74 -15.86
C TYR A 147 -5.04 14.39 -15.83
N LYS A 148 -6.32 14.34 -16.27
CA LYS A 148 -7.08 13.09 -16.40
C LYS A 148 -6.42 12.08 -17.35
N LEU A 149 -5.88 12.55 -18.48
CA LEU A 149 -5.18 11.72 -19.45
C LEU A 149 -3.84 11.19 -18.88
N LYS A 150 -3.02 12.07 -18.30
CA LYS A 150 -1.72 11.69 -17.72
C LYS A 150 -1.84 10.71 -16.56
N THR A 151 -2.92 10.77 -15.80
CA THR A 151 -3.18 9.85 -14.67
C THR A 151 -3.95 8.59 -15.06
N MET A 152 -4.26 8.36 -16.33
CA MET A 152 -5.05 7.20 -16.77
C MET A 152 -4.42 5.89 -16.30
N LYS A 153 -3.10 5.70 -16.48
CA LYS A 153 -2.40 4.48 -16.04
C LYS A 153 -2.45 4.27 -14.53
N LEU A 154 -2.31 5.35 -13.74
CA LEU A 154 -2.41 5.28 -12.27
C LEU A 154 -3.81 4.86 -11.84
N ARG A 155 -4.84 5.42 -12.48
CA ARG A 155 -6.24 5.08 -12.21
C ARG A 155 -6.56 3.64 -12.60
N THR A 156 -6.06 3.17 -13.73
CA THR A 156 -6.19 1.75 -14.12
C THR A 156 -5.49 0.83 -13.11
N ALA A 157 -4.28 1.16 -12.65
CA ALA A 157 -3.59 0.37 -11.63
C ALA A 157 -4.41 0.28 -10.33
N ILE A 158 -5.06 1.37 -9.92
CA ILE A 158 -6.00 1.38 -8.78
C ILE A 158 -7.17 0.43 -9.01
N ASP A 159 -7.80 0.43 -10.19
CA ASP A 159 -8.92 -0.47 -10.47
C ASP A 159 -8.53 -1.94 -10.38
N VAL A 160 -7.33 -2.29 -10.88
CA VAL A 160 -6.85 -3.67 -10.84
C VAL A 160 -6.48 -4.06 -9.41
N SER A 161 -5.74 -3.21 -8.70
CA SER A 161 -5.40 -3.43 -7.31
C SER A 161 -6.64 -3.52 -6.41
N ALA A 162 -7.70 -2.75 -6.68
CA ALA A 162 -8.97 -2.88 -5.96
C ALA A 162 -9.64 -4.25 -6.18
N ARG A 163 -9.52 -4.85 -7.36
CA ARG A 163 -10.02 -6.21 -7.63
C ARG A 163 -9.18 -7.25 -6.89
N VAL A 164 -7.86 -7.13 -6.93
CA VAL A 164 -6.93 -8.01 -6.18
C VAL A 164 -7.23 -7.93 -4.68
N ARG A 165 -7.43 -6.72 -4.16
CA ARG A 165 -7.81 -6.49 -2.76
C ARG A 165 -9.08 -7.27 -2.39
N LYS A 166 -10.13 -7.20 -3.22
CA LYS A 166 -11.37 -7.96 -3.00
C LYS A 166 -11.15 -9.48 -3.00
N LEU A 167 -10.30 -9.98 -3.91
CA LEU A 167 -9.95 -11.40 -3.95
C LEU A 167 -9.24 -11.84 -2.67
N ILE A 168 -8.26 -11.04 -2.20
CA ILE A 168 -7.57 -11.30 -0.93
C ILE A 168 -8.57 -11.24 0.24
N GLU A 169 -9.47 -10.26 0.26
CA GLU A 169 -10.51 -10.12 1.29
C GLU A 169 -11.41 -11.35 1.38
N SER A 170 -11.81 -11.91 0.24
CA SER A 170 -12.68 -13.10 0.19
C SER A 170 -11.97 -14.44 0.38
N SER A 171 -10.64 -14.45 0.44
CA SER A 171 -9.86 -15.69 0.57
C SER A 171 -9.62 -16.06 2.03
N ASP A 172 -9.52 -17.36 2.33
CA ASP A 172 -8.92 -17.86 3.56
C ASP A 172 -7.38 -17.89 3.45
N ASN A 173 -6.69 -18.37 4.50
CA ASN A 173 -5.22 -18.40 4.52
C ASN A 173 -4.65 -19.35 3.46
N ASP A 174 -5.25 -20.52 3.26
CA ASP A 174 -4.76 -21.52 2.32
C ASP A 174 -4.85 -20.96 0.90
N ARG A 175 -6.00 -20.38 0.54
CA ARG A 175 -6.18 -19.76 -0.76
C ARG A 175 -5.31 -18.53 -0.96
N LEU A 176 -5.12 -17.72 0.08
CA LEU A 176 -4.22 -16.57 0.02
C LEU A 176 -2.77 -17.01 -0.22
N PHE A 177 -2.34 -18.08 0.44
CA PHE A 177 -1.01 -18.65 0.26
C PHE A 177 -0.78 -19.13 -1.17
N GLU A 178 -1.72 -19.89 -1.74
CA GLU A 178 -1.68 -20.32 -3.16
C GLU A 178 -1.54 -19.12 -4.10
N LEU A 179 -2.35 -18.07 -3.92
CA LEU A 179 -2.31 -16.87 -4.75
C LEU A 179 -0.96 -16.15 -4.66
N LEU A 180 -0.35 -16.12 -3.47
CA LEU A 180 0.97 -15.52 -3.25
C LEU A 180 2.08 -16.37 -3.87
N GLU A 181 1.99 -17.70 -3.78
CA GLU A 181 2.95 -18.62 -4.42
C GLU A 181 2.89 -18.55 -5.94
N ASP A 182 1.68 -18.56 -6.52
CA ASP A 182 1.48 -18.40 -7.96
C ASP A 182 2.10 -17.11 -8.46
N ALA A 183 1.84 -16.01 -7.75
CA ALA A 183 2.43 -14.73 -8.07
C ALA A 183 3.97 -14.78 -7.94
N ALA A 184 4.50 -15.31 -6.84
CA ALA A 184 5.96 -15.44 -6.65
C ALA A 184 6.62 -16.28 -7.77
N CYS A 185 5.98 -17.37 -8.20
CA CYS A 185 6.41 -18.22 -9.31
C CYS A 185 6.45 -17.45 -10.64
N MET A 186 5.42 -16.64 -10.93
CA MET A 186 5.40 -15.78 -12.13
C MET A 186 6.54 -14.73 -12.15
N TYR A 187 7.10 -14.40 -10.99
CA TYR A 187 8.14 -13.36 -10.84
C TYR A 187 9.55 -13.88 -10.54
N ARG A 188 9.77 -15.20 -10.36
CA ARG A 188 11.11 -15.77 -10.21
C ARG A 188 12.01 -15.31 -11.36
N GLY A 189 13.03 -14.52 -11.03
CA GLY A 189 14.02 -13.96 -11.97
C GLY A 189 13.80 -12.49 -12.41
N ARG A 190 12.79 -11.76 -11.89
CA ARG A 190 12.57 -10.33 -12.24
C ARG A 190 12.23 -9.43 -11.05
N VAL A 191 12.50 -9.88 -9.82
CA VAL A 191 12.28 -9.09 -8.60
C VAL A 191 13.48 -8.17 -8.37
N ASP A 192 13.76 -7.32 -9.36
CA ASP A 192 14.47 -6.08 -9.08
C ASP A 192 13.46 -5.17 -8.41
N ALA A 193 13.76 -4.88 -7.14
CA ALA A 193 13.05 -3.98 -6.26
C ALA A 193 12.42 -2.83 -7.04
N ILE A 194 11.09 -2.77 -7.04
CA ILE A 194 10.24 -1.56 -7.10
C ILE A 194 8.80 -2.06 -7.13
N SER A 195 8.18 -1.97 -5.96
CA SER A 195 6.77 -1.70 -5.71
C SER A 195 5.71 -2.67 -6.25
N ALA A 196 4.66 -2.85 -5.45
CA ALA A 196 3.35 -3.42 -5.77
C ALA A 196 2.80 -3.12 -7.18
N ILE A 197 3.25 -2.05 -7.83
CA ILE A 197 2.91 -1.68 -9.21
C ILE A 197 3.31 -2.76 -10.24
N LYS A 198 4.45 -3.44 -10.08
CA LYS A 198 4.82 -4.54 -10.99
C LYS A 198 3.94 -5.77 -10.81
N PHE A 199 3.47 -6.03 -9.58
CA PHE A 199 2.57 -7.14 -9.25
C PHE A 199 1.28 -7.08 -10.08
N VAL A 200 0.80 -5.86 -10.31
CA VAL A 200 -0.45 -5.54 -11.00
C VAL A 200 -0.28 -5.35 -12.51
N SER A 201 0.84 -4.78 -12.98
CA SER A 201 0.99 -4.43 -14.40
C SER A 201 1.16 -5.63 -15.34
N LYS A 202 1.54 -6.81 -14.82
CA LYS A 202 1.83 -8.01 -15.64
C LYS A 202 0.72 -9.06 -15.62
N TRP A 203 -0.22 -8.98 -14.68
CA TRP A 203 -1.46 -9.77 -14.65
C TRP A 203 -2.42 -9.41 -15.81
N LEU A 204 -2.17 -8.29 -16.50
CA LEU A 204 -2.97 -7.81 -17.62
C LEU A 204 -2.07 -7.48 -18.81
N HIS A 205 -1.43 -8.50 -19.37
CA HIS A 205 -1.22 -8.51 -20.82
C HIS A 205 -2.48 -9.12 -21.42
N LEU A 206 -3.29 -8.28 -22.07
CA LEU A 206 -4.40 -8.60 -22.99
C LEU A 206 -5.17 -9.90 -22.71
#